data_AF-A0A7M1B809-F1
#
_entry.id   AF-A0A7M1B809-F1
#
_cell.length_a   1.000
_cell.length_b   1.000
_cell.length_c   1.000
_cell.angle_alpha   90.00
_cell.angle_beta   90.00
_cell.angle_gamma   90.00
#
_symmetry.space_group_name_H-M   'P 1'
#
loop_
_entity.id
_entity.type
_entity.pdbx_description
1 polymer ?
#
loop_
_entity_poly.entity_id
_entity_poly.type
_entity_poly.pdbx_seq_one_letter_code
_entity_poly.pdbx_strand_id
1 'polypeptide(L)'
;MQNEELYEEIDTEESITQRYLGLSLGKFFLLVSFIVVLGIYLGVLLYGTNSLEVLFGLDDYENYLQDEVVRLKNENAELQREYFELKEISAQ
;
A
#
# COMPACT_ATOMS: atom_id res chain seq x y z
N MET A 1 9.97 -64.86 17.30
CA MET A 1 10.28 -64.46 18.69
C MET A 1 11.29 -63.33 18.76
N GLN A 2 12.55 -63.45 18.30
CA GLN A 2 13.53 -62.35 18.45
C GLN A 2 13.37 -61.20 17.43
N ASN A 3 12.63 -61.46 16.35
CA ASN A 3 12.41 -60.50 15.27
C ASN A 3 11.07 -59.75 15.41
N GLU A 4 10.20 -60.15 16.34
CA GLU A 4 8.89 -59.53 16.54
C GLU A 4 8.96 -58.39 17.56
N GLU A 5 9.78 -58.52 18.60
CA GLU A 5 10.02 -57.43 19.57
C GLU A 5 10.86 -56.27 19.00
N LEU A 6 11.49 -56.44 17.83
CA LEU A 6 12.32 -55.39 17.22
C LEU A 6 11.51 -54.34 16.44
N TYR A 7 10.25 -54.64 16.11
CA TYR A 7 9.39 -53.76 15.30
C TYR A 7 8.22 -53.12 16.06
N GLU A 8 8.07 -53.41 17.35
CA GLU A 8 6.87 -53.01 18.10
C GLU A 8 6.88 -51.57 18.63
N GLU A 9 7.97 -50.82 18.48
CA GLU A 9 8.06 -49.46 19.03
C GLU A 9 8.75 -48.47 18.06
N ILE A 10 8.28 -48.42 16.80
CA ILE A 10 8.45 -47.21 15.99
C ILE A 10 7.21 -46.35 16.26
N ASP A 11 7.26 -45.61 17.36
CA ASP A 11 6.27 -44.60 17.71
C ASP A 11 6.33 -43.45 16.70
N THR A 12 5.59 -43.59 15.59
CA THR A 12 5.41 -42.50 14.61
C THR A 12 4.31 -41.58 15.09
N GLU A 13 4.62 -40.74 16.09
CA GLU A 13 3.82 -39.58 16.46
C GLU A 13 3.83 -38.59 15.28
N GLU A 14 2.96 -38.80 14.29
CA GLU A 14 2.81 -37.88 13.17
C GLU A 14 2.31 -36.52 13.66
N SER A 15 3.04 -35.44 13.35
CA SER A 15 2.59 -34.10 13.74
C SER A 15 1.28 -33.73 13.05
N ILE A 16 0.46 -32.93 13.73
CA ILE A 16 -0.88 -32.50 13.26
C ILE A 16 -0.80 -31.86 11.85
N THR A 17 0.28 -31.12 11.53
CA THR A 17 0.46 -30.50 10.21
C THR A 17 0.80 -31.53 9.12
N GLN A 18 1.51 -32.61 9.44
CA GLN A 18 1.76 -33.70 8.51
C GLN A 18 0.46 -34.44 8.21
N ARG A 19 -0.35 -34.71 9.24
CA ARG A 19 -1.63 -35.42 9.09
C ARG A 19 -2.67 -34.63 8.29
N TYR A 20 -2.81 -33.33 8.53
CA TYR A 20 -3.83 -32.51 7.84
C TYR A 20 -3.36 -31.93 6.51
N LEU A 21 -2.09 -31.56 6.39
CA LEU A 21 -1.56 -30.81 5.24
C LEU A 21 -0.51 -31.59 4.44
N GLY A 22 -0.07 -32.76 4.91
CA GLY A 22 1.02 -33.51 4.27
C GLY A 22 2.38 -32.82 4.34
N LEU A 23 2.51 -31.76 5.16
CA LEU A 23 3.72 -30.97 5.28
C LEU A 23 4.41 -31.21 6.61
N SER A 24 5.73 -31.42 6.54
CA SER A 24 6.61 -31.35 7.70
C SER A 24 6.42 -30.02 8.43
N LEU A 25 6.40 -30.08 9.76
CA LEU A 25 6.21 -28.94 10.67
C LEU A 25 7.12 -27.75 10.31
N GLY A 26 8.39 -28.00 9.94
CA GLY A 26 9.33 -26.94 9.54
C GLY A 26 8.93 -26.24 8.24
N LYS A 27 8.42 -26.98 7.24
CA LYS A 27 7.94 -26.40 5.97
C LYS A 27 6.67 -25.58 6.18
N PHE A 28 5.81 -26.02 7.10
CA PHE A 28 4.61 -25.29 7.48
C PHE A 28 4.96 -23.93 8.09
N PHE A 29 5.87 -23.88 9.06
CA PHE A 29 6.30 -22.61 9.66
C PHE A 29 7.01 -21.68 8.67
N LEU A 30 7.80 -22.22 7.74
CA LEU A 30 8.41 -21.44 6.66
C LEU A 30 7.33 -20.76 5.81
N LEU A 31 6.31 -21.51 5.39
CA LEU A 31 5.21 -20.98 4.59
C LEU A 31 4.41 -19.91 5.35
N VAL A 32 4.10 -20.14 6.62
CA VAL A 32 3.44 -19.15 7.48
C VAL A 32 4.29 -17.88 7.60
N SER A 33 5.60 -18.02 7.85
CA SER A 33 6.52 -16.90 7.93
C SER A 33 6.56 -16.11 6.62
N PHE A 34 6.58 -16.79 5.47
CA PHE A 34 6.54 -16.15 4.16
C PHE A 34 5.26 -15.33 3.96
N ILE A 35 4.10 -15.88 4.31
CA ILE A 35 2.81 -15.17 4.22
C ILE A 35 2.82 -13.93 5.11
N VAL A 36 3.33 -14.03 6.33
CA VAL A 36 3.42 -12.89 7.26
C VAL A 36 4.32 -11.79 6.70
N VAL A 37 5.51 -12.14 6.19
CA VAL A 37 6.44 -11.17 5.58
C VAL A 37 5.80 -10.50 4.37
N LEU A 38 5.11 -11.26 3.52
CA LEU A 38 4.43 -10.73 2.35
C LEU A 38 3.27 -9.79 2.75
N GLY A 39 2.51 -10.14 3.79
CA GLY A 39 1.47 -9.28 4.33
C GLY A 39 2.02 -7.94 4.87
N ILE A 40 3.13 -7.98 5.61
CA ILE A 40 3.80 -6.76 6.09
C ILE A 40 4.30 -5.92 4.91
N TYR A 41 4.94 -6.55 3.92
CA TYR A 41 5.44 -5.88 2.73
C TYR A 41 4.32 -5.17 1.97
N LEU A 42 3.20 -5.87 1.71
CA LEU A 42 2.03 -5.26 1.07
C LEU A 42 1.43 -4.13 1.91
N GLY A 43 1.37 -4.29 3.23
CA GLY A 43 0.90 -3.23 4.13
C GLY A 43 1.73 -1.96 4.01
N VAL A 44 3.06 -2.08 4.03
CA VAL A 44 3.98 -0.93 3.86
C VAL A 44 3.88 -0.34 2.45
N LEU A 45 3.76 -1.17 1.42
CA LEU A 45 3.64 -0.71 0.03
C LEU A 45 2.35 0.08 -0.21
N LEU A 46 1.23 -0.37 0.37
CA LEU A 46 -0.08 0.25 0.15
C LEU A 46 -0.34 1.45 1.06
N TYR A 47 0.15 1.42 2.31
CA TYR A 47 -0.21 2.39 3.36
C TYR A 47 0.99 3.02 4.10
N GLY A 48 2.23 2.73 3.69
CA GLY A 48 3.43 3.36 4.26
C GLY A 48 3.64 4.83 3.86
N THR A 49 4.74 5.41 4.30
CA THR A 49 5.09 6.82 4.01
C THR A 49 5.45 7.07 2.55
N ASN A 50 5.96 6.05 1.86
CA ASN A 50 6.23 6.04 0.42
C ASN A 50 5.31 5.03 -0.26
N SER A 51 4.01 5.22 -0.07
CA SER A 51 2.98 4.29 -0.53
C SER A 51 2.20 4.80 -1.74
N LEU A 52 1.41 3.89 -2.33
CA LEU A 52 0.49 4.24 -3.40
C LEU A 52 -0.58 5.24 -2.96
N GLU A 53 -1.06 5.18 -1.71
CA GLU A 53 -2.03 6.15 -1.19
C GLU A 53 -1.45 7.56 -1.18
N VAL A 54 -0.21 7.71 -0.71
CA VAL A 54 0.49 9.01 -0.71
C VAL A 54 0.71 9.51 -2.14
N LEU A 55 1.09 8.62 -3.06
CA LEU A 55 1.28 8.97 -4.47
C LEU A 55 0.00 9.53 -5.10
N PHE A 56 -1.13 8.83 -4.94
CA PHE A 56 -2.40 9.29 -5.48
C PHE A 56 -2.86 10.60 -4.82
N GLY A 57 -2.65 10.76 -3.51
CA GLY A 57 -2.93 12.03 -2.84
C GLY A 57 -2.09 13.20 -3.37
N LEU A 58 -0.83 12.96 -3.74
CA LEU A 58 0.02 13.97 -4.37
C LEU A 58 -0.46 14.31 -5.79
N ASP A 59 -0.84 13.31 -6.59
CA ASP A 59 -1.34 13.49 -7.95
C ASP A 59 -2.64 14.31 -7.96
N ASP A 60 -3.60 13.97 -7.09
CA ASP A 60 -4.84 14.72 -6.91
C ASP A 60 -4.56 16.18 -6.49
N TYR A 61 -3.63 16.38 -5.56
CA TYR A 61 -3.27 17.71 -5.10
C TYR A 61 -2.54 18.54 -6.16
N GLU A 62 -1.69 17.91 -6.96
CA GLU A 62 -1.04 18.54 -8.10
C GLU A 62 -2.09 19.01 -9.13
N ASN A 63 -3.04 18.15 -9.49
CA ASN A 63 -4.13 18.48 -10.41
C ASN A 63 -4.97 19.66 -9.87
N TYR A 64 -5.32 19.64 -8.58
CA TYR A 64 -6.00 20.75 -7.93
C TYR A 64 -5.22 22.08 -8.03
N LEU A 65 -3.91 22.05 -7.78
CA LEU A 65 -3.07 23.24 -7.88
C LEU A 65 -2.96 23.76 -9.31
N GLN A 66 -2.90 22.88 -10.30
CA GLN A 66 -2.88 23.29 -11.71
C GLN A 66 -4.17 24.02 -12.10
N ASP A 67 -5.34 23.53 -11.68
CA ASP A 67 -6.62 24.19 -11.88
C ASP A 67 -6.70 25.54 -11.17
N GLU A 68 -6.19 25.61 -9.94
CA GLU A 68 -6.14 26.84 -9.15
C GLU A 68 -5.28 27.91 -9.84
N VAL A 69 -4.14 27.53 -10.41
CA VAL A 69 -3.28 28.44 -11.18
C VAL A 69 -4.02 29.02 -12.38
N VAL A 70 -4.80 28.21 -13.10
CA VAL A 70 -5.59 28.69 -14.25
C VAL A 70 -6.68 29.65 -13.79
N ARG A 71 -7.41 29.30 -12.71
CA ARG A 71 -8.45 30.15 -12.12
C ARG A 71 -7.89 31.51 -11.72
N LEU A 72 -6.82 31.53 -10.94
CA LEU A 72 -6.19 32.76 -10.44
C LEU A 72 -5.65 33.62 -11.59
N LYS A 73 -5.13 33.02 -12.66
CA LYS A 73 -4.70 33.79 -13.85
C LYS A 73 -5.87 34.49 -14.53
N ASN A 74 -7.02 33.82 -14.65
CA ASN A 74 -8.21 34.40 -15.26
C ASN A 74 -8.77 35.54 -14.40
N GLU A 75 -8.89 35.31 -13.09
CA GLU A 75 -9.34 36.33 -12.14
C GLU A 75 -8.41 37.54 -12.13
N ASN A 76 -7.09 37.31 -12.15
CA ASN A 76 -6.11 38.39 -12.23
C ASN A 76 -6.26 39.21 -13.52
N ALA A 77 -6.52 38.57 -14.67
CA ALA A 77 -6.74 39.28 -15.92
C ALA A 77 -8.03 40.12 -15.91
N GLU A 78 -9.10 39.61 -15.29
CA GLU A 78 -10.37 40.34 -15.12
C GLU A 78 -10.19 41.56 -14.21
N LEU A 79 -9.55 41.37 -13.05
CA LEU A 79 -9.25 42.46 -12.10
C LEU A 79 -8.31 43.51 -12.72
N GLN A 80 -7.33 43.11 -13.52
CA GLN A 80 -6.48 44.05 -14.24
C GLN A 80 -7.28 44.91 -15.22
N ARG A 81 -8.23 44.29 -15.93
CA ARG A 81 -9.11 45.02 -16.85
C ARG A 81 -9.95 46.04 -16.11
N GLU A 82 -10.63 45.64 -15.04
CA GLU A 82 -11.45 46.55 -14.22
C GLU A 82 -10.61 47.69 -13.64
N TYR A 83 -9.41 47.39 -13.15
CA TYR A 83 -8.48 48.39 -12.66
C TYR A 83 -8.12 49.43 -13.72
N PHE A 84 -7.85 49.01 -14.97
CA PHE A 84 -7.56 49.95 -16.05
C PHE A 84 -8.77 50.81 -16.41
N GLU A 85 -9.97 50.23 -16.51
CA GLU A 85 -11.21 50.97 -16.78
C GLU A 85 -11.48 52.05 -15.71
N LEU A 86 -11.34 51.69 -14.43
CA LEU A 86 -11.49 52.66 -13.33
C LEU A 86 -10.41 53.74 -13.33
N LYS A 87 -9.17 53.38 -13.67
CA LYS A 87 -8.06 54.34 -13.74
C LYS A 87 -8.27 55.36 -14.85
N GLU A 88 -8.77 54.95 -16.00
CA GLU A 88 -9.13 55.86 -17.10
C GLU A 88 -10.22 56.84 -16.69
N ILE A 89 -11.28 56.37 -16.00
CA ILE A 89 -12.37 57.22 -15.51
C ILE A 89 -11.85 58.25 -14.50
N SER A 90 -10.98 57.86 -13.58
CA SER A 90 -10.45 58.76 -12.54
C SER A 90 -9.48 59.82 -13.05
N ALA A 91 -8.90 59.62 -14.24
CA ALA A 91 -7.94 60.53 -14.85
C ALA A 91 -8.61 61.61 -15.73
N GLN A 92 -9.93 61.54 -15.92
CA GLN A 92 -10.75 62.46 -16.71
C GLN A 92 -11.42 63.51 -15.82
#